data_AF-A0A382MM05-F1
#
_entry.id   AF-A0A382MM05-F1
#
_cell.length_a   1.000
_cell.length_b   1.000
_cell.length_c   1.000
_cell.angle_alpha   90.00
_cell.angle_beta   90.00
_cell.angle_gamma   90.00
#
_symmetry.space_group_name_H-M   'P 1'
#
loop_
_entity.id
_entity.type
_entity.pdbx_description
1 polymer ?
#
loop_
_entity_poly.entity_id
_entity_poly.type
_entity_poly.pdbx_seq_one_letter_code
_entity_poly.pdbx_strand_id
1 'polypeptide(L)'
;MDHDIIEATAATAGEASKTLGRLREAIETLPFFGGGKVVWFKDCNFLGDDRTAKAKDVSSGLADFASLLKTFEWAGVRLLISASKADKRKTFYKTVFKVGHAESFEALSLDDRDCQAKAEQVVASKLEALKKKADYEAV
;
A
#
# COMPACT_ATOMS: atom_id res chain seq x y z
N MET A 1 -12.51 -16.96 2.87
CA MET A 1 -11.17 -16.32 2.86
C MET A 1 -11.18 -15.39 4.04
N ASP A 2 -10.26 -15.59 4.99
CA ASP A 2 -10.23 -14.83 6.24
C ASP A 2 -9.60 -13.47 6.01
N HIS A 3 -10.07 -12.43 6.71
CA HIS A 3 -9.59 -11.07 6.53
C HIS A 3 -9.15 -10.47 7.87
N ASP A 4 -7.85 -10.20 7.99
CA ASP A 4 -7.26 -9.50 9.13
C ASP A 4 -7.01 -8.04 8.75
N ILE A 5 -7.70 -7.10 9.36
CA ILE A 5 -7.50 -5.66 9.11
C ILE A 5 -6.69 -5.05 10.27
N ILE A 6 -5.58 -4.40 9.92
CA ILE A 6 -4.69 -3.73 10.86
C ILE A 6 -4.62 -2.26 10.49
N GLU A 7 -5.22 -1.40 11.32
CA GLU A 7 -5.08 0.05 11.20
C GLU A 7 -3.63 0.47 11.50
N ALA A 8 -2.96 1.01 10.50
CA ALA A 8 -1.54 1.36 10.51
C ALA A 8 -1.31 2.88 10.51
N THR A 9 -2.31 3.66 10.88
CA THR A 9 -2.11 5.07 11.22
C THR A 9 -1.44 5.16 12.59
N ALA A 10 -0.24 5.74 12.63
CA ALA A 10 0.51 5.93 13.87
C ALA A 10 0.86 7.42 14.07
N ALA A 11 0.66 7.92 15.29
CA ALA A 11 1.07 9.25 15.72
C ALA A 11 2.53 9.27 16.21
N THR A 12 3.04 8.12 16.66
CA THR A 12 4.39 7.99 17.23
C THR A 12 5.17 6.81 16.62
N ALA A 13 6.49 6.83 16.78
CA ALA A 13 7.36 5.72 16.38
C ALA A 13 7.01 4.42 17.12
N GLY A 14 6.70 4.51 18.42
CA GLY A 14 6.28 3.35 19.22
C GLY A 14 4.98 2.71 18.72
N GLU A 15 4.00 3.52 18.33
CA GLU A 15 2.76 3.03 17.71
C GLU A 15 3.03 2.35 16.37
N ALA A 16 3.86 2.95 15.52
CA ALA A 16 4.25 2.37 14.24
C ALA A 16 5.00 1.04 14.42
N SER A 17 5.92 0.96 15.37
CA SER A 17 6.64 -0.27 15.72
C SER A 17 5.67 -1.35 16.24
N LYS A 18 4.66 -0.97 17.03
CA LYS A 18 3.62 -1.89 17.51
C LYS A 18 2.73 -2.42 16.39
N THR A 19 2.30 -1.56 15.46
CA THR A 19 1.49 -2.00 14.31
C THR A 19 2.29 -2.87 13.34
N LEU A 20 3.59 -2.60 13.15
CA LEU A 20 4.49 -3.50 12.42
C LEU A 20 4.62 -4.88 13.09
N GLY A 21 4.70 -4.93 14.42
CA GLY A 21 4.69 -6.20 15.16
C GLY A 21 3.42 -7.01 14.90
N ARG A 22 2.25 -6.36 15.00
CA ARG A 22 0.95 -6.99 14.69
C ARG A 22 0.85 -7.48 13.25
N LEU A 23 1.39 -6.72 12.30
CA LEU A 23 1.44 -7.11 10.89
C LEU A 23 2.25 -8.39 10.70
N ARG A 24 3.41 -8.46 11.36
CA ARG A 24 4.27 -9.64 11.31
C ARG A 24 3.56 -10.87 11.88
N GLU A 25 2.98 -10.75 13.07
CA GLU A 25 2.20 -11.82 13.71
C GLU A 25 1.06 -12.30 12.81
N ALA A 26 0.32 -11.36 12.19
CA ALA A 26 -0.76 -11.70 11.29
C ALA A 26 -0.26 -12.45 10.04
N ILE A 27 0.86 -12.06 9.43
CA ILE A 27 1.38 -12.77 8.25
C ILE A 27 1.92 -14.16 8.61
N GLU A 28 2.66 -14.27 9.71
CA GLU A 28 3.28 -15.53 10.15
C GLU A 28 2.24 -16.53 10.69
N THR A 29 1.03 -16.06 11.04
CA THR A 29 -0.09 -16.93 11.41
C THR A 29 -0.73 -17.53 10.16
N LEU A 30 -0.46 -18.81 9.90
CA LEU A 30 -1.06 -19.56 8.80
C LEU A 30 -2.61 -19.54 8.89
N PRO A 31 -3.31 -19.54 7.75
CA PRO A 31 -4.76 -19.65 7.74
C PRO A 31 -5.19 -20.97 8.38
N PHE A 32 -6.11 -20.89 9.33
CA PHE A 32 -6.70 -22.08 9.93
C PHE A 32 -7.63 -22.76 8.91
N PHE A 33 -7.64 -24.10 8.89
CA PHE A 33 -8.57 -24.91 8.08
C PHE A 33 -8.40 -24.87 6.54
N GLY A 34 -7.19 -24.57 6.04
CA GLY A 34 -6.86 -24.75 4.62
C GLY A 34 -7.51 -23.75 3.66
N GLY A 35 -8.21 -22.73 4.18
CA GLY A 35 -8.64 -21.56 3.43
C GLY A 35 -7.50 -20.59 3.14
N GLY A 36 -7.73 -19.60 2.28
CA GLY A 36 -6.82 -18.46 2.12
C GLY A 36 -7.10 -17.36 3.15
N LYS A 37 -6.10 -16.51 3.41
CA LYS A 37 -6.18 -15.32 4.27
C LYS A 37 -5.64 -14.08 3.60
N VAL A 38 -6.27 -12.94 3.84
CA VAL A 38 -5.77 -11.60 3.51
C VAL A 38 -5.46 -10.86 4.78
N VAL A 39 -4.25 -10.32 4.88
CA VAL A 39 -3.88 -9.32 5.88
C VAL A 39 -3.86 -7.96 5.21
N TRP A 40 -4.72 -7.04 5.64
CA TRP A 40 -4.76 -5.67 5.16
C TRP A 40 -4.11 -4.74 6.18
N PHE A 41 -2.92 -4.26 5.83
CA PHE A 41 -2.24 -3.17 6.52
C PHE A 41 -2.79 -1.82 6.03
N LYS A 42 -3.81 -1.34 6.73
CA LYS A 42 -4.68 -0.26 6.29
C LYS A 42 -4.14 1.11 6.71
N ASP A 43 -4.25 2.09 5.83
CA ASP A 43 -3.89 3.50 6.08
C ASP A 43 -2.51 3.71 6.73
N CYS A 44 -1.48 3.01 6.24
CA CYS A 44 -0.12 3.15 6.75
C CYS A 44 0.46 4.52 6.40
N ASN A 45 0.79 5.31 7.43
CA ASN A 45 1.28 6.69 7.28
C ASN A 45 2.79 6.85 7.45
N PHE A 46 3.54 5.75 7.64
CA PHE A 46 4.98 5.79 7.93
C PHE A 46 5.85 5.09 6.87
N LEU A 47 5.36 4.97 5.63
CA LEU A 47 6.14 4.49 4.48
C LEU A 47 6.83 5.62 3.69
N GLY A 48 6.52 6.88 4.03
CA GLY A 48 7.12 8.07 3.41
C GLY A 48 8.47 8.44 4.01
N ASP A 49 8.70 9.75 4.15
CA ASP A 49 9.95 10.37 4.60
C ASP A 49 9.83 11.01 6.00
N ASP A 50 8.63 11.02 6.59
CA ASP A 50 8.32 11.78 7.80
C ASP A 50 9.08 11.30 9.06
N ARG A 51 9.00 12.07 10.16
CA ARG A 51 9.71 11.79 11.43
C ARG A 51 9.51 10.36 11.93
N THR A 52 8.27 9.86 11.90
CA THR A 52 7.92 8.49 12.30
C THR A 52 8.60 7.45 11.38
N ALA A 53 8.62 7.70 10.07
CA ALA A 53 9.23 6.81 9.08
C ALA A 53 10.77 6.81 9.11
N LYS A 54 11.39 7.84 9.70
CA LYS A 54 12.85 7.97 9.91
C LYS A 54 13.31 7.43 11.27
N ALA A 55 12.39 7.16 12.20
CA ALA A 55 12.73 6.60 13.48
C ALA A 55 13.46 5.25 13.30
N LYS A 56 14.51 5.02 14.10
CA LYS A 56 15.42 3.89 13.91
C LYS A 56 14.71 2.54 14.08
N ASP A 57 13.83 2.46 15.08
CA ASP A 57 12.99 1.30 15.35
C ASP A 57 12.04 0.99 14.18
N VAL A 58 11.34 2.01 13.65
CA VAL A 58 10.41 1.84 12.52
C VAL A 58 11.14 1.46 11.24
N SER A 59 12.24 2.15 10.92
CA SER A 59 13.03 1.89 9.71
C SER A 59 13.73 0.53 9.74
N SER A 60 14.23 0.08 10.91
CA SER A 60 14.75 -1.27 11.10
C SER A 60 13.64 -2.31 10.95
N GLY A 61 12.49 -2.10 11.62
CA GLY A 61 11.35 -3.01 11.55
C GLY A 61 10.83 -3.20 10.11
N LEU A 62 10.77 -2.12 9.32
CA LEU A 62 10.44 -2.20 7.89
C LEU A 62 11.49 -2.97 7.08
N ALA A 63 12.77 -2.85 7.41
CA ALA A 63 13.84 -3.59 6.73
C ALA A 63 13.82 -5.09 7.07
N ASP A 64 13.55 -5.43 8.33
CA ASP A 64 13.40 -6.80 8.79
C ASP A 64 12.17 -7.45 8.15
N PHE A 65 11.05 -6.73 8.14
CA PHE A 65 9.83 -7.17 7.49
C PHE A 65 9.99 -7.32 5.97
N ALA A 66 10.72 -6.41 5.29
CA ALA A 66 11.08 -6.61 3.89
C ALA A 66 11.89 -7.91 3.67
N SER A 67 12.79 -8.23 4.59
CA SER A 67 13.59 -9.46 4.50
C SER A 67 12.72 -10.71 4.67
N LEU A 68 11.77 -10.68 5.61
CA LEU A 68 10.75 -11.72 5.75
C LEU A 68 9.97 -11.92 4.45
N LEU A 69 9.44 -10.84 3.85
CA LEU A 69 8.63 -10.94 2.63
C LEU A 69 9.37 -11.60 1.44
N LYS A 70 10.71 -11.49 1.37
CA LYS A 70 11.50 -12.12 0.31
C LYS A 70 11.57 -13.64 0.42
N THR A 71 11.50 -14.16 1.65
CA THR A 71 11.62 -15.59 1.94
C THR A 71 10.29 -16.22 2.36
N PHE A 72 9.23 -15.42 2.50
CA PHE A 72 7.95 -15.86 2.99
C PHE A 72 7.24 -16.78 1.98
N GLU A 73 6.74 -17.90 2.47
CA GLU A 73 5.94 -18.82 1.67
C GLU A 73 4.47 -18.37 1.68
N TRP A 74 4.00 -17.81 0.56
CA TRP A 74 2.68 -17.20 0.43
C TRP A 74 1.50 -18.20 0.36
N ALA A 75 1.68 -19.43 0.85
CA ALA A 75 0.75 -20.57 0.75
C ALA A 75 -0.66 -20.25 1.31
N GLY A 76 -1.50 -19.59 0.50
CA GLY A 76 -2.83 -19.13 0.89
C GLY A 76 -2.88 -17.76 1.58
N VAL A 77 -1.74 -17.14 1.90
CA VAL A 77 -1.68 -15.81 2.52
C VAL A 77 -1.54 -14.73 1.45
N ARG A 78 -2.20 -13.58 1.66
CA ARG A 78 -2.11 -12.37 0.83
C ARG A 78 -1.92 -11.17 1.73
N LEU A 79 -1.07 -10.23 1.30
CA LEU A 79 -0.84 -8.96 1.99
C LEU A 79 -1.33 -7.82 1.10
N LEU A 80 -2.20 -6.99 1.64
CA LEU A 80 -2.59 -5.71 1.06
C LEU A 80 -2.05 -4.58 1.94
N ILE A 81 -1.35 -3.62 1.36
CA ILE A 81 -0.89 -2.41 2.06
C ILE A 81 -1.51 -1.20 1.37
N SER A 82 -2.27 -0.41 2.11
CA SER A 82 -2.73 0.90 1.65
C SER A 82 -2.00 1.98 2.43
N ALA A 83 -1.48 2.98 1.73
CA ALA A 83 -0.72 4.07 2.33
C ALA A 83 -0.99 5.38 1.57
N SER A 84 -1.00 6.50 2.28
CA SER A 84 -1.17 7.82 1.65
C SER A 84 0.10 8.31 0.96
N LYS A 85 1.28 7.88 1.45
CA LYS A 85 2.60 8.20 0.90
C LYS A 85 3.52 6.99 1.05
N ALA A 86 4.32 6.74 0.02
CA ALA A 86 5.40 5.76 0.07
C ALA A 86 6.65 6.30 -0.63
N ASP A 87 7.81 6.24 0.03
CA ASP A 87 9.07 6.64 -0.57
C ASP A 87 9.62 5.52 -1.46
N LYS A 88 9.48 5.70 -2.79
CA LYS A 88 9.92 4.74 -3.82
C LYS A 88 11.43 4.43 -3.77
N ARG A 89 12.23 5.27 -3.12
CA ARG A 89 13.68 5.08 -2.96
C ARG A 89 14.01 4.05 -1.87
N LYS A 90 13.12 3.85 -0.89
CA LYS A 90 13.33 2.97 0.27
C LYS A 90 13.28 1.49 -0.12
N THR A 91 14.10 0.70 0.55
CA THR A 91 14.23 -0.75 0.34
C THR A 91 12.92 -1.50 0.54
N PHE A 92 12.10 -1.09 1.52
CA PHE A 92 10.80 -1.70 1.77
C PHE A 92 9.89 -1.63 0.54
N TYR A 93 9.69 -0.42 -0.03
CA TYR A 93 8.89 -0.23 -1.24
C TYR A 93 9.40 -1.08 -2.40
N LYS A 94 10.72 -1.03 -2.68
CA LYS A 94 11.35 -1.82 -3.74
C LYS A 94 11.14 -3.33 -3.56
N THR A 95 11.13 -3.79 -2.30
CA THR A 95 10.91 -5.20 -2.00
C THR A 95 9.46 -5.62 -2.23
N VAL A 96 8.49 -4.86 -1.71
CA VAL A 96 7.06 -5.13 -1.93
C VAL A 96 6.73 -5.11 -3.42
N PHE A 97 7.28 -4.15 -4.17
CA PHE A 97 7.13 -4.07 -5.63
C PHE A 97 7.72 -5.27 -6.36
N LYS A 98 8.84 -5.83 -5.88
CA LYS A 98 9.49 -6.99 -6.50
C LYS A 98 8.79 -8.31 -6.18
N VAL A 99 8.29 -8.46 -4.94
CA VAL A 99 7.66 -9.70 -4.47
C VAL A 99 6.19 -9.78 -4.86
N GLY A 100 5.52 -8.63 -5.04
CA GLY A 100 4.11 -8.55 -5.38
C GLY A 100 3.82 -7.53 -6.47
N HIS A 101 2.73 -6.80 -6.30
CA HIS A 101 2.29 -5.73 -7.20
C HIS A 101 2.11 -4.45 -6.38
N ALA A 102 2.51 -3.29 -6.93
CA ALA A 102 2.22 -2.00 -6.33
C ALA A 102 1.55 -1.10 -7.35
N GLU A 103 0.45 -0.47 -6.93
CA GLU A 103 -0.31 0.49 -7.72
C GLU A 103 -0.29 1.83 -7.00
N SER A 104 -0.03 2.91 -7.73
CA SER A 104 0.00 4.27 -7.19
C SER A 104 -1.21 5.05 -7.68
N PHE A 105 -2.07 5.45 -6.76
CA PHE A 105 -3.20 6.34 -7.02
C PHE A 105 -2.77 7.79 -6.78
N GLU A 106 -1.96 8.33 -7.67
CA GLU A 106 -1.50 9.71 -7.60
C GLU A 106 -2.61 10.66 -8.07
N ALA A 107 -2.83 11.75 -7.33
CA ALA A 107 -3.69 12.82 -7.79
C ALA A 107 -3.12 13.43 -9.07
N LEU A 108 -3.99 13.84 -9.99
CA LEU A 108 -3.60 14.58 -11.19
C LEU A 108 -2.87 15.86 -10.76
N SER A 109 -1.59 15.97 -11.11
CA SER A 109 -0.78 17.16 -10.82
C SER A 109 -0.71 18.02 -12.07
N LEU A 110 -1.07 19.30 -11.96
CA LEU A 110 -0.98 20.27 -13.06
C LEU A 110 0.46 20.47 -13.57
N ASP A 111 1.45 20.13 -12.74
CA ASP A 111 2.87 20.21 -13.08
C ASP A 111 3.37 18.97 -13.86
N ASP A 112 2.52 17.94 -14.02
CA ASP A 112 2.84 16.75 -14.78
C ASP A 112 2.61 17.00 -16.28
N ARG A 113 3.63 16.77 -17.12
CA ARG A 113 3.52 17.01 -18.57
C ARG A 113 2.43 16.15 -19.22
N ASP A 114 2.13 15.00 -18.62
CA ASP A 114 1.07 14.09 -19.05
C ASP A 114 -0.24 14.27 -18.25
N CYS A 115 -0.37 15.35 -17.47
CA CYS A 115 -1.54 15.61 -16.64
C CYS A 115 -2.84 15.59 -17.45
N GLN A 116 -2.83 16.20 -18.64
CA GLN A 116 -4.00 16.26 -19.51
C GLN A 116 -4.42 14.85 -19.95
N ALA A 117 -3.49 14.03 -20.45
CA ALA A 117 -3.78 12.66 -20.89
C ALA A 117 -4.28 11.77 -19.74
N LYS A 118 -3.67 11.89 -18.54
CA LYS A 118 -4.13 11.17 -17.34
C LYS A 118 -5.52 11.63 -16.90
N ALA A 119 -5.81 12.93 -17.00
CA ALA A 119 -7.12 13.49 -16.65
C ALA A 119 -8.20 12.99 -17.62
N GLU A 120 -7.93 13.04 -18.93
CA GLU A 120 -8.81 12.53 -19.97
C GLU A 120 -9.10 11.03 -19.77
N GLN A 121 -8.09 10.23 -19.45
CA GLN A 121 -8.26 8.80 -19.18
C GLN A 121 -9.14 8.54 -17.94
N VAL A 122 -8.95 9.30 -16.86
CA VAL A 122 -9.76 9.18 -15.63
C VAL A 122 -11.22 9.59 -15.91
N VAL A 123 -11.43 10.67 -16.65
CA VAL A 123 -12.77 11.16 -17.01
C VAL A 123 -13.47 10.17 -17.95
N ALA A 124 -12.79 9.69 -18.99
CA ALA A 124 -13.32 8.70 -19.93
C ALA A 124 -13.71 7.39 -19.22
N SER A 125 -12.83 6.88 -18.35
CA SER A 125 -13.10 5.66 -17.57
C SER A 125 -14.32 5.81 -16.64
N LYS A 126 -14.49 6.99 -16.03
CA LYS A 126 -15.66 7.30 -15.19
C LYS A 126 -16.94 7.45 -16.02
N LEU A 127 -16.87 8.06 -17.20
CA LEU A 127 -18.00 8.25 -18.10
C LEU A 127 -18.51 6.91 -18.65
N GLU A 128 -17.61 6.02 -19.06
CA GLU A 128 -17.92 4.64 -19.44
C GLU A 128 -18.59 3.86 -18.31
N ALA A 129 -18.02 3.92 -17.10
CA ALA A 129 -18.62 3.26 -15.93
C ALA A 129 -20.03 3.79 -15.60
N LEU A 130 -20.30 5.06 -15.89
CA LEU A 130 -21.59 5.71 -15.69
C LEU A 130 -22.54 5.60 -16.91
N LYS A 131 -22.10 4.97 -18.01
CA LYS A 131 -22.82 4.90 -19.30
C LYS A 131 -23.23 6.28 -19.83
N LYS A 132 -22.40 7.30 -19.60
CA LYS A 132 -22.61 8.67 -20.08
C LYS A 132 -21.57 9.01 -21.13
N LYS A 133 -21.94 9.75 -22.17
CA LYS A 133 -21.00 10.32 -23.14
C LYS A 133 -20.64 11.74 -22.73
N ALA A 134 -19.37 12.11 -22.83
CA ALA A 134 -18.98 13.52 -22.79
C ALA A 134 -19.37 14.16 -24.12
N ASP A 135 -20.07 15.29 -24.04
CA ASP A 135 -20.30 16.17 -25.17
C ASP A 135 -19.21 17.25 -25.14
N TYR A 136 -18.32 17.23 -26.13
CA TYR A 136 -17.14 18.11 -26.17
C TYR A 136 -17.40 19.43 -26.91
N GLU A 137 -18.63 19.67 -27.41
CA GLU A 137 -18.99 20.92 -28.11
C GLU A 137 -19.55 22.04 -27.22
N ALA A 138 -19.49 21.89 -25.89
CA ALA A 138 -20.07 22.85 -24.94
C ALA A 138 -19.04 23.60 -24.06
N VAL A 139 -17.83 23.87 -24.57
CA VAL A 139 -16.82 24.74 -23.91
C VAL A 139 -16.34 25.82 -24.87
#